data_AF-A0A812PJ44-F1
#
_entry.id   AF-A0A812PJ44-F1
#
_cell.length_a   1.000
_cell.length_b   1.000
_cell.length_c   1.000
_cell.angle_alpha   90.00
_cell.angle_beta   90.00
_cell.angle_gamma   90.00
#
_symmetry.space_group_name_H-M   'P 1'
#
loop_
_entity.id
_entity.type
_entity.pdbx_description
1 polymer ?
#
loop_
_entity_poly.entity_id
_entity_poly.type
_entity_poly.pdbx_seq_one_letter_code
_entity_poly.pdbx_strand_id
1 'polypeptide(L)'
;MHFNPFSVFCTKSLVMELLDNKDNNTLAAVVLEMFDDRWQRMQTLHPPGSFQRALLDNEMQAAAETAGQDVPVLFGDLSDEELDAVLQEVAAATLQDVRSASGWARIGFDVVNCFSTLLSSPKPYSSELGVSDASTVLRIAASILLLVSTPIAILRNFLVLAMEAPFSSTAGLLLLGLLIPALLLPASFTESAAVADPRAYSSYRLFDAGWLVFLILPVMALWRVQLRGILTERDSHMARCIADACARHGGPQKVVFAVVGTLHMAGISKKLECTEADMS
;
A
#
# COMPACT_ATOMS: atom_id res chain seq x y z
N MET A 1 -7.63 -1.99 -2.87
CA MET A 1 -7.61 -1.72 -1.42
C MET A 1 -7.84 -3.03 -0.71
N HIS A 2 -6.85 -3.58 0.00
CA HIS A 2 -6.94 -4.92 0.56
C HIS A 2 -8.24 -5.19 1.33
N PHE A 3 -8.85 -6.34 1.06
CA PHE A 3 -10.09 -6.84 1.68
C PHE A 3 -11.36 -6.04 1.38
N ASN A 4 -11.31 -5.11 0.42
CA ASN A 4 -12.47 -4.30 0.04
C ASN A 4 -13.38 -5.09 -0.91
N PRO A 5 -14.68 -5.31 -0.58
CA PRO A 5 -15.58 -6.10 -1.40
C PRO A 5 -15.67 -5.68 -2.87
N PHE A 6 -15.64 -4.37 -3.15
CA PHE A 6 -15.73 -3.87 -4.52
C PHE A 6 -14.39 -4.04 -5.27
N SER A 7 -13.27 -3.82 -4.59
CA SER A 7 -11.92 -4.09 -5.12
C SER A 7 -11.75 -5.58 -5.46
N VAL A 8 -12.24 -6.49 -4.61
CA VAL A 8 -12.31 -7.93 -4.88
C VAL A 8 -13.16 -8.23 -6.12
N PHE A 9 -14.35 -7.66 -6.21
CA PHE A 9 -15.23 -7.83 -7.36
C PHE A 9 -14.55 -7.38 -8.66
N CYS A 10 -13.99 -6.17 -8.70
CA CYS A 10 -13.26 -5.67 -9.86
C CYS A 10 -12.08 -6.56 -10.25
N THR A 11 -11.35 -7.07 -9.26
CA THR A 11 -10.24 -7.99 -9.49
C THR A 11 -10.70 -9.26 -10.21
N LYS A 12 -11.78 -9.90 -9.73
CA LYS A 12 -12.36 -11.09 -10.38
C LYS A 12 -12.82 -10.78 -11.80
N SER A 13 -13.55 -9.69 -11.98
CA SER A 13 -14.08 -9.29 -13.30
C SER A 13 -12.97 -9.04 -14.33
N LEU A 14 -11.89 -8.35 -13.94
CA LEU A 14 -10.77 -8.09 -14.83
C LEU A 14 -10.00 -9.36 -15.19
N VAL A 15 -9.77 -10.26 -14.23
CA VAL A 15 -9.12 -11.55 -14.51
C VAL A 15 -9.98 -12.39 -15.46
N MET A 16 -11.30 -12.44 -15.24
CA MET A 16 -12.24 -13.11 -16.16
C MET A 16 -12.22 -12.49 -17.56
N GLU A 17 -12.24 -11.15 -17.67
CA GLU A 17 -12.18 -10.46 -18.97
C GLU A 17 -10.89 -10.79 -19.74
N LEU A 18 -9.74 -10.88 -19.05
CA LEU A 18 -8.47 -11.23 -19.66
C LEU A 18 -8.36 -12.71 -20.05
N LEU A 19 -9.08 -13.60 -19.35
CA LEU A 19 -9.17 -15.04 -19.67
C LEU A 19 -10.12 -15.30 -20.85
N ASP A 20 -11.29 -14.65 -20.86
CA ASP A 20 -12.39 -14.89 -21.80
C ASP A 20 -12.18 -14.23 -23.17
N ASN A 21 -11.06 -13.51 -23.38
CA ASN A 21 -10.78 -12.86 -24.64
C ASN A 21 -10.57 -13.91 -25.77
N LYS A 22 -11.56 -13.98 -26.66
CA LYS A 22 -11.85 -15.11 -27.58
C LYS A 22 -10.74 -15.42 -28.59
N ASP A 23 -9.84 -14.48 -28.86
CA ASP A 23 -8.86 -14.62 -29.94
C ASP A 23 -7.50 -15.15 -29.45
N ASN A 24 -7.21 -15.11 -28.15
CA ASN A 24 -6.08 -15.76 -27.47
C ASN A 24 -6.18 -15.39 -26.00
N ASN A 25 -6.23 -16.39 -25.08
CA ASN A 25 -6.14 -16.17 -23.63
C ASN A 25 -5.09 -15.09 -23.33
N THR A 26 -5.53 -13.88 -22.99
CA THR A 26 -4.67 -12.69 -22.97
C THR A 26 -3.89 -12.64 -21.65
N LEU A 27 -4.45 -13.22 -20.58
CA LEU A 27 -3.77 -13.35 -19.31
C LEU A 27 -2.58 -14.32 -19.41
N ALA A 28 -1.40 -13.83 -19.04
CA ALA A 28 -0.15 -14.57 -19.13
C ALA A 28 0.40 -15.01 -17.78
N ALA A 29 0.24 -14.18 -16.75
CA ALA A 29 0.63 -14.45 -15.38
C ALA A 29 -0.15 -13.53 -14.44
N VAL A 30 -0.27 -13.95 -13.17
CA VAL A 30 -0.75 -13.10 -12.08
C VAL A 30 0.38 -12.88 -11.08
N VAL A 31 0.68 -11.63 -10.75
CA VAL A 31 1.65 -11.28 -9.70
C VAL A 31 0.90 -10.77 -8.48
N LEU A 32 1.18 -11.33 -7.31
CA LEU A 32 0.50 -10.98 -6.07
C LEU A 32 1.44 -10.23 -5.13
N GLU A 33 0.93 -9.21 -4.43
CA GLU A 33 1.56 -8.61 -3.25
C GLU A 33 1.50 -9.55 -2.04
N MET A 34 2.16 -10.69 -2.19
CA MET A 34 2.34 -11.75 -1.21
C MET A 34 3.71 -12.37 -1.44
N PHE A 35 4.24 -13.00 -0.39
CA PHE A 35 5.35 -13.96 -0.47
C PHE A 35 4.83 -15.36 -0.13
N ASP A 36 5.62 -16.38 -0.45
CA ASP A 36 5.20 -17.79 -0.45
C ASP A 36 4.64 -18.24 0.91
N ASP A 37 5.38 -18.03 2.00
CA ASP A 37 4.95 -18.44 3.34
C ASP A 37 3.68 -17.70 3.79
N ARG A 38 3.54 -16.41 3.48
CA ARG A 38 2.33 -15.65 3.78
C ARG A 38 1.14 -16.17 2.99
N TRP A 39 1.35 -16.55 1.75
CA TRP A 39 0.32 -17.16 0.92
C TRP A 39 -0.15 -18.50 1.49
N GLN A 40 0.77 -19.37 1.90
CA GLN A 40 0.43 -20.65 2.54
C GLN A 40 -0.34 -20.44 3.86
N ARG A 41 0.08 -19.48 4.69
CA ARG A 41 -0.64 -19.10 5.91
C ARG A 41 -2.05 -18.61 5.60
N MET A 42 -2.20 -17.73 4.60
CA MET A 42 -3.50 -17.21 4.17
C MET A 42 -4.41 -18.33 3.66
N GLN A 43 -3.91 -19.26 2.86
CA GLN A 43 -4.70 -20.41 2.38
C GLN A 43 -5.14 -21.34 3.52
N THR A 44 -4.33 -21.45 4.58
CA THR A 44 -4.67 -22.23 5.77
C THR A 44 -5.73 -21.54 6.62
N LEU A 45 -5.63 -20.22 6.79
CA LEU A 45 -6.56 -19.42 7.59
C LEU A 45 -7.91 -19.23 6.88
N HIS A 46 -7.87 -18.97 5.58
CA HIS A 46 -9.05 -18.68 4.74
C HIS A 46 -9.13 -19.66 3.54
N PRO A 47 -9.35 -20.96 3.78
CA PRO A 47 -9.35 -21.95 2.70
C PRO A 47 -10.49 -21.71 1.71
N PRO A 48 -10.31 -21.97 0.40
CA PRO A 48 -11.34 -21.79 -0.60
C PRO A 48 -12.65 -22.50 -0.24
N GLY A 49 -13.78 -21.82 -0.43
CA GLY A 49 -15.12 -22.34 -0.10
C GLY A 49 -15.48 -22.33 1.40
N SER A 50 -14.59 -21.88 2.29
CA SER A 50 -14.90 -21.75 3.73
C SER A 50 -15.67 -20.47 4.07
N PHE A 51 -16.28 -20.46 5.26
CA PHE A 51 -16.88 -19.25 5.83
C PHE A 51 -15.84 -18.15 6.04
N GLN A 52 -14.64 -18.50 6.51
CA GLN A 52 -13.54 -17.55 6.70
C GLN A 52 -13.15 -16.88 5.38
N ARG A 53 -13.06 -17.65 4.29
CA ARG A 53 -12.81 -17.12 2.94
C ARG A 53 -13.89 -16.15 2.49
N ALA A 54 -15.17 -16.44 2.74
CA ALA A 54 -16.28 -15.54 2.40
C ALA A 54 -16.26 -14.26 3.26
N LEU A 55 -15.96 -14.38 4.55
CA LEU A 55 -15.91 -13.26 5.49
C LEU A 55 -14.72 -12.35 5.21
N LEU A 56 -13.55 -12.92 4.93
CA LEU A 56 -12.25 -12.27 4.77
C LEU A 56 -11.79 -12.31 3.30
N ASP A 57 -12.76 -12.16 2.38
CA ASP A 57 -12.48 -12.15 0.94
C ASP A 57 -11.48 -11.03 0.59
N ASN A 58 -10.52 -11.34 -0.28
CA ASN A 58 -9.41 -10.47 -0.67
C ASN A 58 -9.04 -10.67 -2.13
N GLU A 59 -8.36 -9.67 -2.67
CA GLU A 59 -8.01 -9.50 -4.07
C GLU A 59 -7.03 -10.56 -4.55
N MET A 60 -6.06 -10.94 -3.70
CA MET A 60 -5.03 -11.91 -4.06
C MET A 60 -5.61 -13.31 -4.27
N GLN A 61 -6.40 -13.79 -3.31
CA GLN A 61 -7.11 -15.06 -3.45
C GLN A 61 -8.12 -15.00 -4.59
N ALA A 62 -8.84 -13.89 -4.74
CA ALA A 62 -9.76 -13.70 -5.85
C ALA A 62 -9.08 -13.80 -7.21
N ALA A 63 -7.92 -13.15 -7.41
CA ALA A 63 -7.17 -13.22 -8.65
C ALA A 63 -6.62 -14.62 -8.92
N ALA A 64 -5.95 -15.24 -7.94
CA ALA A 64 -5.35 -16.57 -8.08
C ALA A 64 -6.40 -17.66 -8.35
N GLU A 65 -7.51 -17.65 -7.60
CA GLU A 65 -8.60 -18.63 -7.76
C GLU A 65 -9.30 -18.47 -9.12
N THR A 66 -9.46 -17.23 -9.60
CA THR A 66 -10.07 -16.95 -10.91
C THR A 66 -9.14 -17.31 -12.06
N ALA A 67 -7.84 -17.07 -11.91
CA ALA A 67 -6.83 -17.39 -12.92
C ALA A 67 -6.70 -18.91 -13.17
N GLY A 68 -7.01 -19.73 -12.16
CA GLY A 68 -6.97 -21.19 -12.26
C GLY A 68 -5.55 -21.76 -12.28
N GLN A 69 -5.43 -23.04 -12.67
CA GLN A 69 -4.14 -23.75 -12.66
C GLN A 69 -3.28 -23.49 -13.91
N ASP A 70 -3.88 -23.02 -15.00
CA ASP A 70 -3.21 -22.84 -16.29
C ASP A 70 -2.47 -21.50 -16.40
N VAL A 71 -2.68 -20.58 -15.46
CA VAL A 71 -2.03 -19.27 -15.39
C VAL A 71 -1.05 -19.26 -14.21
N PRO A 72 0.25 -18.99 -14.44
CA PRO A 72 1.22 -18.92 -13.36
C PRO A 72 0.88 -17.79 -12.39
N VAL A 73 0.81 -18.14 -11.10
CA VAL A 73 0.69 -17.20 -9.99
C VAL A 73 2.08 -17.01 -9.38
N LEU A 74 2.54 -15.76 -9.37
CA LEU A 74 3.86 -15.35 -8.91
C LEU A 74 3.72 -14.47 -7.66
N PHE A 75 4.69 -14.59 -6.77
CA PHE A 75 4.76 -13.82 -5.52
C PHE A 75 5.79 -12.72 -5.67
N GLY A 76 5.37 -11.47 -5.49
CA GLY A 76 6.20 -10.29 -5.75
C GLY A 76 6.54 -9.47 -4.51
N ASP A 77 6.19 -9.92 -3.31
CA ASP A 77 6.44 -9.20 -2.05
C ASP A 77 7.68 -9.73 -1.33
N LEU A 78 8.23 -8.92 -0.42
CA LEU A 78 9.35 -9.30 0.45
C LEU A 78 8.88 -10.30 1.51
N SER A 79 9.76 -11.21 1.93
CA SER A 79 9.52 -12.02 3.13
C SER A 79 9.48 -11.17 4.39
N ASP A 80 8.94 -11.71 5.50
CA ASP A 80 8.93 -11.01 6.78
C ASP A 80 10.38 -10.67 7.23
N GLU A 81 11.33 -11.59 7.02
CA GLU A 81 12.75 -11.40 7.36
C GLU A 81 13.45 -10.35 6.48
N GLU A 82 13.15 -10.33 5.19
CA GLU A 82 13.67 -9.33 4.25
C GLU A 82 13.12 -7.94 4.58
N LEU A 83 11.82 -7.85 4.88
CA LEU A 83 11.18 -6.60 5.30
C LEU A 83 11.76 -6.11 6.62
N ASP A 84 11.98 -7.01 7.59
CA ASP A 84 12.61 -6.68 8.87
C ASP A 84 14.04 -6.15 8.67
N ALA A 85 14.83 -6.78 7.79
CA ALA A 85 16.17 -6.31 7.47
C ALA A 85 16.16 -4.90 6.85
N VAL A 86 15.25 -4.64 5.90
CA VAL A 86 15.06 -3.32 5.29
C VAL A 86 14.64 -2.29 6.35
N LEU A 87 13.68 -2.62 7.22
CA LEU A 87 13.23 -1.72 8.29
C LEU A 87 14.35 -1.40 9.27
N GLN A 88 15.18 -2.39 9.63
CA GLN A 88 16.35 -2.19 10.50
C GLN A 88 17.39 -1.28 9.85
N GLU A 89 17.68 -1.46 8.56
CA GLU A 89 18.61 -0.61 7.82
C GLU A 89 18.11 0.85 7.77
N VAL A 90 16.84 1.06 7.41
CA VAL A 90 16.24 2.39 7.35
C VAL A 90 16.18 3.02 8.75
N ALA A 91 15.89 2.25 9.80
CA ALA A 91 15.90 2.73 11.17
C ALA A 91 17.31 3.16 11.61
N ALA A 92 18.34 2.37 11.31
CA ALA A 92 19.73 2.70 11.62
C ALA A 92 20.17 3.99 10.89
N ALA A 93 19.87 4.11 9.60
CA ALA A 93 20.14 5.31 8.81
C ALA A 93 19.39 6.54 9.38
N THR A 94 18.15 6.35 9.83
CA THR A 94 17.35 7.41 10.46
C THR A 94 17.95 7.85 11.79
N LEU A 95 18.39 6.91 12.63
CA LEU A 95 19.07 7.19 13.90
C LEU A 95 20.41 7.91 13.72
N GLN A 96 21.08 7.68 12.59
CA GLN A 96 22.27 8.45 12.23
C GLN A 96 21.92 9.89 11.82
N ASP A 97 20.85 10.06 11.05
CA ASP A 97 20.42 11.35 10.54
C ASP A 97 19.88 12.30 11.61
N VAL A 98 19.15 11.80 12.62
CA VAL A 98 18.61 12.64 13.73
C VAL A 98 19.68 13.37 14.54
N ARG A 99 20.96 12.97 14.41
CA ARG A 99 22.11 13.58 15.11
C ARG A 99 22.57 14.89 14.49
N SER A 100 22.05 15.29 13.33
CA SER A 100 22.50 16.49 12.61
C SER A 100 21.36 17.28 11.98
N ALA A 101 21.51 18.60 11.86
CA ALA A 101 20.54 19.44 11.17
C ALA A 101 20.36 19.04 9.70
N SER A 102 21.45 18.68 9.00
CA SER A 102 21.41 18.16 7.64
C SER A 102 20.66 16.82 7.54
N GLY A 103 20.75 15.98 8.57
CA GLY A 103 20.03 14.71 8.59
C GLY A 103 18.53 14.90 8.83
N TRP A 104 18.12 15.86 9.67
CA TRP A 104 16.71 16.27 9.76
C TRP A 104 16.16 16.80 8.43
N ALA A 105 16.95 17.57 7.68
CA ALA A 105 16.56 18.01 6.34
C ALA A 105 16.36 16.82 5.38
N ARG A 106 17.24 15.80 5.43
CA ARG A 106 17.08 14.55 4.68
C ARG A 106 15.83 13.78 5.08
N ILE A 107 15.56 13.66 6.39
CA ILE A 107 14.34 13.01 6.90
C ILE A 107 13.09 13.69 6.34
N GLY A 108 13.02 15.02 6.44
CA GLY A 108 11.91 15.80 5.91
C GLY A 108 11.74 15.63 4.39
N PHE A 109 12.85 15.68 3.64
CA PHE A 109 12.83 15.44 2.19
C PHE A 109 12.30 14.05 1.83
N ASP A 110 12.77 13.00 2.50
CA ASP A 110 12.34 11.62 2.25
C ASP A 110 10.83 11.47 2.51
N VAL A 111 10.34 12.00 3.63
CA VAL A 111 8.90 11.96 3.98
C VAL A 111 8.06 12.68 2.93
N VAL A 112 8.43 13.92 2.57
CA VAL A 112 7.70 14.72 1.56
C VAL A 112 7.71 14.04 0.20
N ASN A 113 8.85 13.50 -0.22
CA ASN A 113 8.96 12.82 -1.51
C ASN A 113 8.14 11.52 -1.56
N CYS A 114 8.10 10.75 -0.45
CA CYS A 114 7.25 9.57 -0.34
C CYS A 114 5.77 9.95 -0.41
N PHE A 115 5.32 10.96 0.34
CA PHE A 115 3.94 11.45 0.28
C PHE A 115 3.57 11.98 -1.10
N SER A 116 4.46 12.73 -1.75
CA SER A 116 4.24 13.23 -3.10
C SER A 116 4.05 12.08 -4.09
N THR A 117 4.81 11.00 -3.94
CA THR A 117 4.66 9.80 -4.78
C THR A 117 3.34 9.08 -4.47
N LEU A 118 3.00 8.88 -3.20
CA LEU A 118 1.76 8.23 -2.76
C LEU A 118 0.50 8.97 -3.23
N LEU A 119 0.53 10.30 -3.26
CA LEU A 119 -0.58 11.14 -3.73
C LEU A 119 -0.63 11.31 -5.26
N SER A 120 0.39 10.82 -5.98
CA SER A 120 0.39 10.86 -7.44
C SER A 120 -0.61 9.84 -7.98
N SER A 121 -1.43 10.25 -8.95
CA SER A 121 -2.31 9.30 -9.66
C SER A 121 -1.48 8.48 -10.65
N PRO A 122 -1.60 7.14 -10.67
CA PRO A 122 -1.04 6.32 -11.73
C PRO A 122 -1.56 6.80 -13.08
N LYS A 123 -0.71 6.84 -14.11
CA LYS A 123 -1.18 7.17 -15.47
C LYS A 123 -2.09 6.04 -15.97
N PRO A 124 -3.32 6.33 -16.41
CA PRO A 124 -4.17 5.30 -16.98
C PRO A 124 -3.69 4.94 -18.40
N TYR A 125 -3.12 3.75 -18.57
CA TYR A 125 -2.91 3.13 -19.89
C TYR A 125 -4.15 2.33 -20.29
N SER A 126 -5.31 2.99 -20.43
CA SER A 126 -6.56 2.31 -20.79
C SER A 126 -6.70 2.04 -22.29
N SER A 127 -5.98 2.76 -23.14
CA SER A 127 -6.13 2.65 -24.61
C SER A 127 -5.37 1.49 -25.23
N GLU A 128 -4.34 0.94 -24.56
CA GLU A 128 -3.45 -0.06 -25.16
C GLU A 128 -3.80 -1.51 -24.80
N LEU A 129 -4.58 -1.72 -23.73
CA LEU A 129 -4.88 -3.06 -23.21
C LEU A 129 -6.17 -3.69 -23.76
N GLY A 130 -6.91 -2.99 -24.64
CA GLY A 130 -8.17 -3.50 -25.23
C GLY A 130 -9.31 -3.72 -24.22
N VAL A 131 -9.12 -3.37 -22.94
CA VAL A 131 -10.13 -3.39 -21.90
C VAL A 131 -11.13 -2.29 -22.20
N SER A 132 -12.42 -2.64 -22.26
CA SER A 132 -13.45 -1.71 -22.71
C SER A 132 -13.43 -0.40 -21.89
N ASP A 133 -13.48 0.74 -22.58
CA ASP A 133 -13.52 2.07 -21.99
C ASP A 133 -14.91 2.30 -21.37
N ALA A 134 -15.17 1.58 -20.29
CA ALA A 134 -16.42 1.61 -19.58
C ALA A 134 -16.53 3.00 -18.93
N SER A 135 -17.30 3.86 -19.61
CA SER A 135 -17.65 5.26 -19.38
C SER A 135 -17.25 5.89 -18.05
N THR A 136 -16.91 7.19 -18.07
CA THR A 136 -16.63 8.04 -16.90
C THR A 136 -17.59 7.83 -15.71
N VAL A 137 -18.86 7.48 -15.97
CA VAL A 137 -19.86 7.13 -14.96
C VAL A 137 -19.49 5.88 -14.16
N LEU A 138 -18.96 4.83 -14.80
CA LEU A 138 -18.49 3.63 -14.12
C LEU A 138 -17.24 3.93 -13.27
N ARG A 139 -16.34 4.81 -13.72
CA ARG A 139 -15.16 5.23 -12.93
C ARG A 139 -15.55 6.03 -11.68
N ILE A 140 -16.55 6.91 -11.79
CA ILE A 140 -17.10 7.66 -10.65
C ILE A 140 -17.85 6.71 -9.70
N ALA A 141 -18.71 5.84 -10.23
CA ALA A 141 -19.41 4.83 -9.44
C ALA A 141 -18.44 3.89 -8.73
N ALA A 142 -17.35 3.47 -9.40
CA ALA A 142 -16.29 2.66 -8.82
C ALA A 142 -15.61 3.35 -7.64
N SER A 143 -15.31 4.64 -7.76
CA SER A 143 -14.71 5.43 -6.68
C SER A 143 -15.66 5.55 -5.48
N ILE A 144 -16.95 5.75 -5.72
CA ILE A 144 -17.98 5.79 -4.67
C ILE A 144 -18.14 4.42 -4.01
N LEU A 145 -18.20 3.34 -4.79
CA LEU A 145 -18.38 1.98 -4.28
C LEU A 145 -17.15 1.52 -3.48
N LEU A 146 -15.94 1.88 -3.90
CA LEU A 146 -14.73 1.71 -3.09
C LEU A 146 -14.85 2.44 -1.76
N LEU A 147 -15.23 3.73 -1.78
CA LEU A 147 -15.36 4.54 -0.57
C LEU A 147 -16.43 4.01 0.40
N VAL A 148 -17.60 3.63 -0.11
CA VAL A 148 -18.71 3.09 0.68
C VAL A 148 -18.33 1.75 1.34
N SER A 149 -17.47 0.97 0.68
CA SER A 149 -17.03 -0.33 1.20
C SER A 149 -15.74 -0.26 2.03
N THR A 150 -15.08 0.90 2.12
CA THR A 150 -13.92 1.16 2.97
C THR A 150 -14.11 0.75 4.44
N PRO A 151 -15.24 1.04 5.12
CA PRO A 151 -15.41 0.63 6.52
C PRO A 151 -15.36 -0.90 6.71
N ILE A 152 -15.92 -1.65 5.75
CA ILE A 152 -15.89 -3.12 5.75
C ILE A 152 -14.46 -3.60 5.56
N ALA A 153 -13.73 -3.00 4.62
CA ALA A 153 -12.32 -3.31 4.39
C ALA A 153 -11.47 -3.05 5.63
N ILE A 154 -11.67 -1.92 6.32
CA ILE A 154 -10.96 -1.60 7.57
C ILE A 154 -11.23 -2.68 8.63
N LEU A 155 -12.50 -3.04 8.85
CA LEU A 155 -12.86 -4.09 9.81
C LEU A 155 -12.20 -5.43 9.46
N ARG A 156 -12.21 -5.83 8.18
CA ARG A 156 -11.56 -7.07 7.73
C ARG A 156 -10.05 -7.03 7.94
N ASN A 157 -9.40 -5.92 7.63
CA ASN A 157 -7.95 -5.75 7.88
C ASN A 157 -7.63 -5.89 9.37
N PHE A 158 -8.45 -5.32 10.27
CA PHE A 158 -8.28 -5.52 11.72
C PHE A 158 -8.47 -6.99 12.15
N LEU A 159 -9.48 -7.67 11.60
CA LEU A 159 -9.71 -9.09 11.89
C LEU A 159 -8.54 -9.96 11.43
N VAL A 160 -8.04 -9.72 10.23
CA VAL A 160 -6.88 -10.44 9.67
C VAL A 160 -5.64 -10.17 10.51
N LEU A 161 -5.38 -8.91 10.90
CA LEU A 161 -4.27 -8.57 11.77
C LEU A 161 -4.36 -9.27 13.13
N ALA A 162 -5.56 -9.33 13.71
CA ALA A 162 -5.79 -10.05 14.97
C ALA A 162 -5.60 -11.57 14.85
N MET A 163 -5.83 -12.15 13.66
CA MET A 163 -5.69 -13.58 13.39
C MET A 163 -4.27 -13.98 12.99
N GLU A 164 -3.63 -13.22 12.09
CA GLU A 164 -2.32 -13.55 11.52
C GLU A 164 -1.19 -13.23 12.49
N ALA A 165 -1.28 -12.12 13.22
CA ALA A 165 -0.16 -11.67 14.02
C ALA A 165 -0.58 -10.71 15.14
N PRO A 166 -1.29 -11.19 16.19
CA PRO A 166 -1.72 -10.36 17.32
C PRO A 166 -0.54 -9.69 18.08
N PHE A 167 0.70 -10.10 17.82
CA PHE A 167 1.92 -9.58 18.45
C PHE A 167 3.06 -9.25 17.47
N SER A 168 2.83 -9.16 16.15
CA SER A 168 3.90 -8.78 15.21
C SER A 168 4.31 -7.32 15.42
N SER A 169 5.62 -7.07 15.48
CA SER A 169 6.18 -5.71 15.54
C SER A 169 5.80 -4.89 14.31
N THR A 170 5.65 -5.52 13.14
CA THR A 170 5.20 -4.88 11.89
C THR A 170 3.73 -4.46 11.98
N ALA A 171 2.87 -5.32 12.52
CA ALA A 171 1.48 -5.00 12.80
C ALA A 171 1.37 -3.84 13.80
N GLY A 172 2.17 -3.88 14.87
CA GLY A 172 2.27 -2.80 15.87
C GLY A 172 2.76 -1.48 15.29
N LEU A 173 3.78 -1.49 14.42
CA LEU A 173 4.29 -0.30 13.74
C LEU A 173 3.26 0.31 12.79
N LEU A 174 2.54 -0.50 12.02
CA LEU A 174 1.46 -0.05 11.14
C LEU A 174 0.31 0.57 11.94
N LEU A 175 -0.11 -0.06 13.03
CA LEU A 175 -1.10 0.48 13.98
C LEU A 175 -0.64 1.80 14.59
N LEU A 176 0.63 1.88 15.02
CA LEU A 176 1.19 3.11 15.60
C LEU A 176 1.21 4.25 14.56
N GLY A 177 1.60 3.95 13.32
CA GLY A 177 1.59 4.91 12.20
C GLY A 177 0.20 5.48 11.89
N LEU A 178 -0.85 4.66 12.01
CA LEU A 178 -2.24 5.05 11.81
C LEU A 178 -2.79 5.90 12.98
N LEU A 179 -2.36 5.59 14.22
CA LEU A 179 -2.85 6.24 15.44
C LEU A 179 -2.13 7.55 15.74
N ILE A 180 -0.90 7.74 15.28
CA ILE A 180 -0.12 8.96 15.55
C ILE A 180 -0.81 10.24 15.04
N PRO A 181 -1.35 10.31 13.81
CA PRO A 181 -2.12 11.48 13.37
C PRO A 181 -3.34 11.77 14.27
N ALA A 182 -4.01 10.72 14.78
CA ALA A 182 -5.14 10.86 15.68
C ALA A 182 -4.73 11.30 17.10
N LEU A 183 -3.53 10.89 17.57
CA LEU A 183 -2.95 11.32 18.85
C LEU A 183 -2.33 12.72 18.80
N LEU A 184 -1.85 13.16 17.64
CA LEU A 184 -1.28 14.49 17.42
C LEU A 184 -2.31 15.56 17.10
N LEU A 185 -3.55 15.17 16.77
CA LEU A 185 -4.68 16.10 16.76
C LEU A 185 -4.85 16.59 18.20
N PRO A 186 -4.63 17.89 18.48
CA PRO A 186 -4.82 18.39 19.82
C PRO A 186 -6.31 18.20 20.17
N ALA A 187 -6.59 17.48 21.26
CA ALA A 187 -7.90 17.50 21.91
C ALA A 187 -8.34 18.95 22.31
N SER A 188 -7.43 19.91 22.17
CA SER A 188 -7.56 21.33 22.47
C SER A 188 -8.43 22.14 21.48
N PHE A 189 -8.98 21.56 20.41
CA PHE A 189 -9.97 22.27 19.57
C PHE A 189 -11.40 22.21 20.12
N THR A 190 -11.65 21.54 21.25
CA THR A 190 -12.99 21.43 21.86
C THR A 190 -13.19 22.23 23.15
N GLU A 191 -12.20 22.96 23.68
CA GLU A 191 -12.42 23.84 24.83
C GLU A 191 -12.24 25.32 24.48
N SER A 192 -13.40 25.99 24.50
CA SER A 192 -13.61 27.44 24.52
C SER A 192 -12.48 28.18 25.25
N ALA A 193 -11.76 29.03 24.51
CA ALA A 193 -10.79 29.97 25.05
C ALA A 193 -11.48 30.99 25.97
N ALA A 194 -11.63 30.64 27.24
CA ALA A 194 -11.94 31.57 28.30
C ALA A 194 -10.70 32.45 28.58
N VAL A 195 -10.85 33.74 28.25
CA VAL A 195 -10.15 34.93 28.77
C VAL A 195 -8.85 34.65 29.55
N ALA A 196 -7.69 34.86 28.92
CA ALA A 196 -6.40 34.88 29.63
C ALA A 196 -5.48 36.01 29.13
N ASP A 197 -4.84 36.65 30.11
CA ASP A 197 -3.91 37.78 30.07
C ASP A 197 -2.89 37.75 28.90
N PRO A 198 -2.76 38.85 28.11
CA PRO A 198 -1.80 38.97 27.02
C PRO A 198 -0.33 38.73 27.40
N ARG A 199 0.06 38.91 28.67
CA ARG A 199 1.44 38.70 29.12
C ARG A 199 1.76 37.23 29.38
N ALA A 200 0.77 36.46 29.85
CA ALA A 200 0.89 35.01 30.00
C ALA A 200 0.98 34.31 28.62
N TYR A 201 0.34 34.90 27.59
CA TYR A 201 0.29 34.40 26.21
C TYR A 201 1.65 34.21 25.52
N SER A 202 2.69 34.96 25.92
CA SER A 202 4.02 34.91 25.28
C SER A 202 4.89 33.75 25.74
N SER A 203 4.80 33.37 27.02
CA SER A 203 5.51 32.22 27.59
C SER A 203 4.89 30.89 27.17
N TYR A 204 3.57 30.83 26.95
CA TYR A 204 2.90 29.65 26.42
C TYR A 204 3.33 29.37 24.97
N ARG A 205 3.42 30.37 24.09
CA ARG A 205 3.77 30.14 22.66
C ARG A 205 5.15 29.52 22.40
N LEU A 206 6.18 29.86 23.17
CA LEU A 206 7.52 29.26 23.01
C LEU A 206 7.57 27.84 23.56
N PHE A 207 6.89 27.61 24.69
CA PHE A 207 6.76 26.28 25.27
C PHE A 207 5.91 25.37 24.37
N ASP A 208 4.82 25.89 23.80
CA ASP A 208 3.93 25.20 22.87
C ASP A 208 4.61 24.90 21.53
N ALA A 209 5.39 25.85 20.98
CA ALA A 209 6.16 25.63 19.76
C ALA A 209 7.30 24.62 19.97
N GLY A 210 8.02 24.72 21.09
CA GLY A 210 9.06 23.76 21.46
C GLY A 210 8.50 22.36 21.70
N TRP A 211 7.35 22.26 22.36
CA TRP A 211 6.64 21.01 22.59
C TRP A 211 6.12 20.38 21.29
N LEU A 212 5.56 21.19 20.39
CA LEU A 212 5.09 20.74 19.09
C LEU A 212 6.25 20.25 18.21
N VAL A 213 7.40 20.93 18.23
CA VAL A 213 8.63 20.45 17.57
C VAL A 213 9.11 19.13 18.19
N PHE A 214 9.13 19.04 19.53
CA PHE A 214 9.51 17.81 20.24
C PHE A 214 8.57 16.63 19.92
N LEU A 215 7.29 16.88 19.64
CA LEU A 215 6.33 15.85 19.21
C LEU A 215 6.47 15.49 17.72
N ILE A 216 6.68 16.48 16.85
CA ILE A 216 6.73 16.26 15.39
C ILE A 216 8.01 15.56 14.97
N LEU A 217 9.15 15.87 15.59
CA LEU A 217 10.46 15.33 15.18
C LEU A 217 10.53 13.79 15.30
N PRO A 218 10.19 13.16 16.44
CA PRO A 218 10.13 11.69 16.54
C PRO A 218 9.14 11.07 15.56
N VAL A 219 8.03 11.75 15.30
CA VAL A 219 6.99 11.30 14.36
C VAL A 219 7.50 11.33 12.94
N MET A 220 8.20 12.38 12.51
CA MET A 220 8.81 12.45 11.18
C MET A 220 9.88 11.37 11.00
N ALA A 221 10.71 11.13 12.02
CA ALA A 221 11.70 10.06 11.98
C ALA A 221 11.03 8.68 11.83
N LEU A 222 9.97 8.42 12.59
CA LEU A 222 9.19 7.18 12.48
C LEU A 222 8.49 7.04 11.12
N TRP A 223 7.88 8.12 10.63
CA TRP A 223 7.26 8.14 9.31
C TRP A 223 8.25 7.90 8.20
N ARG A 224 9.48 8.39 8.28
CA ARG A 224 10.52 8.04 7.32
C ARG A 224 10.77 6.53 7.30
N VAL A 225 10.89 5.90 8.48
CA VAL A 225 11.10 4.45 8.56
C VAL A 225 9.95 3.69 7.92
N GLN A 226 8.71 4.07 8.24
CA GLN A 226 7.52 3.43 7.66
C GLN A 226 7.41 3.68 6.15
N LEU A 227 7.46 4.93 5.70
CA LEU A 227 7.26 5.27 4.29
C LEU A 227 8.38 4.72 3.40
N ARG A 228 9.62 4.78 3.86
CA ARG A 228 10.74 4.29 3.05
C ARG A 228 10.83 2.77 3.05
N GLY A 229 10.75 2.14 4.23
CA GLY A 229 10.86 0.69 4.35
C GLY A 229 9.64 -0.04 3.78
N ILE A 230 8.43 0.39 4.15
CA ILE A 230 7.20 -0.31 3.77
C ILE A 230 6.78 0.02 2.34
N LEU A 231 6.97 1.28 1.88
CA LEU A 231 6.57 1.67 0.52
C LEU A 231 7.74 1.64 -0.46
N THR A 232 8.76 2.48 -0.27
CA THR A 232 9.76 2.72 -1.36
C THR A 232 10.56 1.49 -1.76
N GLU A 233 11.10 0.75 -0.78
CA GLU A 233 11.91 -0.44 -1.07
C GLU A 233 11.04 -1.60 -1.57
N ARG A 234 9.86 -1.77 -0.96
CA ARG A 234 8.89 -2.80 -1.35
C ARG A 234 8.31 -2.56 -2.75
N ASP A 235 8.01 -1.30 -3.09
CA ASP A 235 7.60 -0.88 -4.44
C ASP A 235 8.67 -1.21 -5.47
N SER A 236 9.94 -0.96 -5.13
CA SER A 236 11.08 -1.23 -6.02
C SER A 236 11.27 -2.74 -6.24
N HIS A 237 11.10 -3.55 -5.20
CA HIS A 237 11.13 -5.00 -5.31
C HIS A 237 9.95 -5.51 -6.16
N MET A 238 8.73 -5.08 -5.85
CA MET A 238 7.52 -5.46 -6.59
C MET A 238 7.60 -5.10 -8.06
N ALA A 239 8.08 -3.88 -8.39
CA ALA A 239 8.24 -3.45 -9.77
C ALA A 239 9.23 -4.33 -10.54
N ARG A 240 10.32 -4.77 -9.91
CA ARG A 240 11.26 -5.74 -10.52
C ARG A 240 10.59 -7.08 -10.76
N CYS A 241 9.85 -7.61 -9.77
CA CYS A 241 9.13 -8.88 -9.92
C CYS A 241 8.08 -8.83 -11.05
N ILE A 242 7.37 -7.71 -11.19
CA ILE A 242 6.43 -7.49 -12.30
C ILE A 242 7.19 -7.42 -13.64
N ALA A 243 8.28 -6.66 -13.72
CA ALA A 243 9.09 -6.58 -14.93
C ALA A 243 9.65 -7.94 -15.36
N ASP A 244 10.15 -8.73 -14.40
CA ASP A 244 10.64 -10.09 -14.64
C ASP A 244 9.53 -11.05 -15.06
N ALA A 245 8.31 -10.88 -14.53
CA ALA A 245 7.14 -11.63 -14.97
C ALA A 245 6.75 -11.25 -16.42
N CYS A 246 6.78 -9.96 -16.76
CA CYS A 246 6.56 -9.49 -18.13
C CYS A 246 7.62 -10.04 -19.09
N ALA A 247 8.90 -10.07 -18.69
CA ALA A 247 9.97 -10.62 -19.53
C ALA A 247 9.85 -12.13 -19.76
N ARG A 248 9.35 -12.89 -18.75
CA ARG A 248 9.22 -14.36 -18.82
C ARG A 248 7.94 -14.85 -19.47
N HIS A 249 6.83 -14.16 -19.23
CA HIS A 249 5.49 -14.63 -19.61
C HIS A 249 4.78 -13.67 -20.58
N GLY A 250 5.23 -12.42 -20.68
CA GLY A 250 4.64 -11.42 -21.55
C GLY A 250 4.91 -11.67 -23.03
N GLY A 251 4.31 -10.81 -23.87
CA GLY A 251 4.38 -10.91 -25.33
C GLY A 251 3.38 -9.98 -26.02
N PRO A 252 3.36 -9.94 -27.36
CA PRO A 252 2.64 -8.92 -28.15
C PRO A 252 1.12 -8.82 -27.93
N GLN A 253 0.51 -9.77 -27.22
CA GLN A 253 -0.91 -9.81 -26.85
C GLN A 253 -1.11 -10.52 -25.49
N LYS A 254 -0.10 -10.45 -24.62
CA LYS A 254 -0.05 -11.16 -23.34
C LYS A 254 0.12 -10.15 -22.22
N VAL A 255 -0.76 -10.24 -21.23
CA VAL A 255 -0.84 -9.30 -20.12
C VAL A 255 -0.45 -10.01 -18.83
N VAL A 256 0.46 -9.39 -18.07
CA VAL A 256 0.72 -9.76 -16.68
C VAL A 256 -0.18 -8.91 -15.79
N PHE A 257 -0.99 -9.57 -14.96
CA PHE A 257 -1.93 -8.91 -14.07
C PHE A 257 -1.36 -8.86 -12.65
N ALA A 258 -1.05 -7.66 -12.16
CA ALA A 258 -0.50 -7.47 -10.81
C ALA A 258 -1.57 -7.00 -9.82
N VAL A 259 -1.71 -7.70 -8.69
CA VAL A 259 -2.57 -7.31 -7.57
C VAL A 259 -1.73 -6.69 -6.48
N VAL A 260 -1.85 -5.37 -6.33
CA VAL A 260 -1.10 -4.60 -5.35
C VAL A 260 -2.01 -3.65 -4.56
N GLY A 261 -1.57 -3.35 -3.36
CA GLY A 261 -2.22 -2.47 -2.40
C GLY A 261 -2.21 -1.04 -2.91
N THR A 262 -3.26 -0.30 -2.56
CA THR A 262 -3.49 1.05 -3.08
C THR A 262 -2.34 2.02 -2.80
N LEU A 263 -1.63 1.84 -1.68
CA LEU A 263 -0.48 2.69 -1.33
C LEU A 263 0.75 2.46 -2.22
N HIS A 264 0.86 1.30 -2.86
CA HIS A 264 1.99 0.90 -3.71
C HIS A 264 1.81 1.28 -5.17
N MET A 265 0.56 1.46 -5.61
CA MET A 265 0.19 1.68 -7.01
C MET A 265 1.02 2.77 -7.70
N ALA A 266 1.14 3.95 -7.07
CA ALA A 266 1.81 5.09 -7.66
C ALA A 266 3.34 4.90 -7.72
N GLY A 267 3.93 4.33 -6.67
CA GLY A 267 5.37 4.06 -6.61
C GLY A 267 5.79 3.00 -7.63
N ILE A 268 5.05 1.88 -7.70
CA ILE A 268 5.30 0.81 -8.67
C ILE A 268 5.14 1.32 -10.10
N SER A 269 4.05 2.03 -10.40
CA SER A 269 3.79 2.57 -11.75
C SER A 269 4.94 3.47 -12.22
N LYS A 270 5.43 4.37 -11.36
CA LYS A 270 6.57 5.23 -11.68
C LYS A 270 7.86 4.45 -11.96
N LYS A 271 8.09 3.34 -11.25
CA LYS A 271 9.29 2.50 -11.43
C LYS A 271 9.24 1.70 -12.73
N LEU A 272 8.07 1.17 -13.10
CA LEU A 272 7.88 0.46 -14.35
C LEU A 272 8.09 1.38 -15.57
N GLU A 273 7.63 2.63 -15.52
CA GLU A 273 7.87 3.63 -16.58
C GLU A 273 9.37 3.92 -16.80
N CYS A 274 10.16 3.99 -15.72
CA CYS A 274 11.60 4.20 -15.84
C CYS A 274 12.31 3.02 -16.51
N THR A 275 11.88 1.79 -16.22
CA THR A 275 12.46 0.59 -16.82
C THR A 275 12.16 0.51 -18.32
N GLU A 276 10.97 0.90 -18.76
CA GLU A 276 10.62 0.93 -20.20
C GLU A 276 11.48 1.93 -20.99
N ALA A 277 11.75 3.11 -20.42
CA ALA A 277 12.59 4.13 -21.07
C ALA A 277 14.05 3.68 -21.25
N ASP A 278 14.55 2.78 -20.40
CA ASP A 278 15.90 2.22 -20.52
C ASP A 278 15.97 1.03 -21.51
N MET A 279 14.82 0.47 -21.90
CA MET A 279 14.71 -0.64 -22.86
C MET A 279 14.40 -0.19 -24.31
N SER A 280 14.00 1.07 -24.51
CA SER A 280 13.72 1.69 -25.81
C SER A 280 14.92 2.45 -26.38
#